data_AF-A0A840U5M5-F1
#
_entry.id   AF-A0A840U5M5-F1
#
_cell.length_a   1.000
_cell.length_b   1.000
_cell.length_c   1.000
_cell.angle_alpha   90.00
_cell.angle_beta   90.00
_cell.angle_gamma   90.00
#
_symmetry.space_group_name_H-M   'P 1'
#
loop_
_entity.id
_entity.type
_entity.pdbx_description
1 polymer ?
#
loop_
_entity_poly.entity_id
_entity_poly.type
_entity_poly.pdbx_seq_one_letter_code
_entity_poly.pdbx_strand_id
1 'polypeptide(L)'
;MSKPTGLAGILASLFPSSNQPLSEKLSTEEFNAFSGEVNELNQRLAAQKEGNEKVTADLAAAQQQLTEATTKLTAAEKQATELQGQLSAVTTERDKYKAYYDKAAGVGTQEPTADENSRGRELTSYNQHAREVYHQVHGK
;
A
#
# COMPACT_ATOMS: atom_id res chain seq x y z
N MET A 1 1.71 -39.74 25.05
CA MET A 1 2.75 -40.73 24.69
C MET A 1 3.99 -40.39 25.48
N SER A 2 4.46 -41.30 26.35
CA SER A 2 5.71 -41.09 27.10
C SER A 2 6.89 -41.10 26.12
N LYS A 3 7.71 -40.04 26.16
CA LYS A 3 8.98 -39.99 25.42
C LYS A 3 9.85 -41.14 25.92
N PRO A 4 10.54 -41.90 25.05
CA PRO A 4 11.50 -42.89 25.50
C PRO A 4 12.63 -42.17 26.25
N THR A 5 12.63 -42.30 27.58
CA THR A 5 13.54 -41.59 28.50
C THR A 5 14.81 -42.36 28.82
N GLY A 6 15.02 -43.53 28.21
CA GLY A 6 16.20 -44.38 28.42
C GLY A 6 16.72 -44.96 27.11
N LEU A 7 17.96 -45.43 27.14
CA LEU A 7 18.70 -45.83 25.95
C LEU A 7 17.99 -46.85 25.07
N ALA A 8 17.45 -47.88 25.73
CA ALA A 8 16.71 -48.94 25.08
C ALA A 8 15.50 -48.40 24.31
N GLY A 9 14.87 -47.33 24.82
CA GLY A 9 13.76 -46.67 24.16
C GLY A 9 14.20 -45.82 22.96
N ILE A 10 15.36 -45.18 23.02
CA ILE A 10 15.88 -44.36 21.92
C ILE A 10 16.43 -45.25 20.80
N LEU A 11 17.20 -46.29 21.14
CA LEU A 11 17.66 -47.29 20.18
C LEU A 11 16.50 -48.08 19.60
N ALA A 12 15.46 -48.44 20.36
CA ALA A 12 14.26 -49.04 19.78
C ALA A 12 13.52 -48.10 18.83
N SER A 13 13.61 -46.77 19.03
CA SER A 13 12.99 -45.77 18.15
C SER A 13 13.79 -45.49 16.87
N LEU A 14 15.11 -45.59 16.92
CA LEU A 14 16.01 -45.29 15.79
C LEU A 14 16.44 -46.55 15.02
N PHE A 15 16.66 -47.64 15.75
CA PHE A 15 17.14 -48.93 15.25
C PHE A 15 16.34 -50.08 15.90
N PRO A 16 15.07 -50.27 15.51
CA PRO A 16 14.15 -51.23 16.15
C PRO A 16 14.70 -52.66 16.26
N SER A 17 15.61 -53.03 15.37
CA SER A 17 16.23 -54.35 15.24
C SER A 17 17.65 -54.47 15.82
N SER A 18 18.25 -53.39 16.34
CA SER A 18 19.69 -53.37 16.69
C SER A 18 20.00 -53.40 18.19
N ASN A 19 18.99 -53.40 19.06
CA ASN A 19 19.16 -53.26 20.51
C ASN A 19 19.98 -54.39 21.18
N GLN A 20 19.75 -55.64 20.77
CA GLN A 20 20.52 -56.81 21.28
C GLN A 20 21.94 -56.93 20.68
N PRO A 21 22.14 -56.85 19.35
CA PRO A 21 23.47 -57.08 18.78
C PRO A 21 24.49 -55.97 19.05
N LEU A 22 24.07 -54.75 19.41
CA LEU A 22 24.99 -53.65 19.75
C LEU A 22 25.57 -53.77 21.16
N SER A 23 24.75 -54.12 22.17
CA SER A 23 25.22 -54.25 23.55
C SER A 23 26.12 -55.47 23.78
N GLU A 24 26.05 -56.48 22.91
CA GLU A 24 26.89 -57.68 22.98
C GLU A 24 28.27 -57.50 22.30
N LYS A 25 28.42 -56.51 21.41
CA LYS A 25 29.65 -56.27 20.65
C LYS A 25 30.47 -55.08 21.15
N LEU A 26 29.86 -54.16 21.87
CA LEU A 26 30.52 -52.99 22.45
C LEU A 26 30.91 -53.27 23.89
N SER A 27 32.09 -52.79 24.30
CA SER A 27 32.43 -52.72 25.72
C SER A 27 31.48 -51.78 26.47
N THR A 28 31.41 -51.89 27.79
CA THR A 28 30.55 -51.03 28.62
C THR A 28 30.86 -49.54 28.43
N GLU A 29 32.14 -49.18 28.27
CA GLU A 29 32.56 -47.80 27.94
C GLU A 29 32.01 -47.34 26.59
N GLU A 30 32.19 -48.13 25.52
CA GLU A 30 31.75 -47.77 24.18
C GLU A 30 30.23 -47.72 24.07
N PHE A 31 29.53 -48.60 24.79
CA PHE A 31 28.07 -48.56 24.90
C PHE A 31 27.60 -47.27 25.59
N ASN A 32 28.25 -46.85 26.67
CA ASN A 32 27.94 -45.60 27.38
C ASN A 32 28.29 -44.34 26.56
N ALA A 33 29.34 -44.39 25.73
CA ALA A 33 29.67 -43.30 24.81
C ALA A 33 28.62 -43.18 23.70
N PHE A 34 28.32 -44.28 23.01
CA PHE A 34 27.29 -44.36 21.97
C PHE A 34 25.91 -43.93 22.52
N SER A 35 25.61 -44.35 23.74
CA SER A 35 24.44 -43.92 24.50
C SER A 35 24.31 -42.40 24.63
N GLY A 36 25.41 -41.73 24.97
CA GLY A 36 25.46 -40.28 25.12
C GLY A 36 25.24 -39.58 23.78
N GLU A 37 25.94 -40.04 22.74
CA GLU A 37 25.84 -39.48 21.39
C GLU A 37 24.43 -39.60 20.81
N VAL A 38 23.79 -40.76 20.99
CA VAL A 38 22.42 -41.01 20.52
C VAL A 38 21.40 -40.12 21.26
N ASN A 39 21.58 -39.92 22.56
CA ASN A 39 20.75 -38.99 23.33
C ASN A 39 20.91 -37.55 22.83
N GLU A 40 22.15 -37.10 22.63
CA GLU A 40 22.43 -35.76 22.13
C GLU A 40 21.85 -35.55 20.72
N LEU A 41 22.01 -36.54 19.84
CA LEU A 41 21.44 -36.50 18.49
C LEU A 41 19.91 -36.40 18.53
N ASN A 42 19.25 -37.16 19.39
CA ASN A 42 17.79 -37.11 19.53
C ASN A 42 17.31 -35.75 20.06
N GLN A 43 18.04 -35.15 21.00
CA GLN A 43 17.75 -33.79 21.48
C GLN A 43 17.92 -32.75 20.36
N ARG A 44 19.00 -32.85 19.57
CA ARG A 44 19.23 -31.98 18.41
C ARG A 44 18.14 -32.13 17.35
N LEU A 45 17.71 -33.36 17.05
CA LEU A 45 16.65 -33.62 16.09
C LEU A 45 15.30 -33.06 16.56
N ALA A 46 14.98 -33.20 17.85
CA ALA A 46 13.78 -32.62 18.43
C ALA A 46 13.79 -31.08 18.36
N ALA A 47 14.91 -30.46 18.72
CA ALA A 47 15.09 -29.02 18.64
C ALA A 47 15.01 -28.51 17.19
N GLN A 48 15.60 -29.24 16.23
CA GLN A 48 15.53 -28.91 14.81
C GLN A 48 14.11 -29.00 14.28
N LYS A 49 13.34 -30.02 14.70
CA LYS A 49 11.94 -30.15 14.33
C LYS A 49 11.11 -28.97 14.85
N GLU A 50 11.27 -28.60 16.12
CA GLU A 50 10.60 -27.43 16.70
C GLU A 50 10.98 -26.13 15.97
N GLY A 51 12.27 -25.97 15.65
CA GLY A 51 12.77 -24.84 14.88
C GLY A 51 12.14 -24.75 13.48
N ASN A 52 12.05 -25.87 12.77
CA ASN A 52 11.42 -25.94 11.45
C ASN A 52 9.92 -25.63 11.50
N GLU A 53 9.21 -26.09 12.53
CA GLU A 53 7.80 -25.77 12.76
C GLU A 53 7.61 -24.26 12.98
N LYS A 54 8.48 -23.62 13.78
CA LYS A 54 8.45 -22.16 13.98
C LYS A 54 8.73 -21.39 12.70
N VAL A 55 9.78 -21.75 11.96
CA VAL A 55 10.10 -21.12 10.68
C VAL A 55 8.95 -21.25 9.68
N THR A 56 8.27 -22.39 9.66
CA THR A 56 7.10 -22.61 8.80
C THR A 56 5.95 -21.67 9.18
N ALA A 57 5.68 -21.51 10.48
CA ALA A 57 4.65 -20.60 10.97
C ALA A 57 4.99 -19.13 10.68
N ASP A 58 6.24 -18.73 10.92
CA ASP A 58 6.71 -17.36 10.66
C ASP A 58 6.63 -17.03 9.16
N LEU A 59 6.99 -17.98 8.30
CA LEU A 59 6.89 -17.83 6.85
C LEU A 59 5.43 -17.66 6.39
N ALA A 60 4.50 -18.44 6.95
CA ALA A 60 3.08 -18.29 6.65
C ALA A 60 2.54 -16.92 7.10
N ALA A 61 2.93 -16.46 8.29
CA ALA A 61 2.54 -15.15 8.80
C ALA A 61 3.10 -14.00 7.94
N ALA A 62 4.38 -14.10 7.53
CA ALA A 62 5.01 -13.11 6.67
C ALA A 62 4.35 -13.07 5.28
N GLN A 63 3.98 -14.22 4.71
CA GLN A 63 3.24 -14.28 3.45
C GLN A 63 1.88 -13.59 3.55
N GLN A 64 1.14 -13.82 4.64
CA GLN A 64 -0.14 -13.14 4.87
C GLN A 64 0.04 -11.62 4.96
N GLN A 65 1.01 -11.15 5.74
CA GLN A 65 1.32 -9.73 5.86
C GLN A 65 1.69 -9.10 4.51
N LEU A 66 2.46 -9.81 3.69
CA LEU A 66 2.82 -9.37 2.35
C LEU A 66 1.60 -9.23 1.44
N THR A 67 0.67 -10.20 1.47
CA THR A 67 -0.59 -10.13 0.71
C THR A 67 -1.44 -8.94 1.14
N GLU A 68 -1.58 -8.71 2.45
CA GLU A 68 -2.33 -7.57 2.99
C GLU A 68 -1.69 -6.23 2.60
N ALA A 69 -0.37 -6.11 2.71
CA ALA A 69 0.37 -4.92 2.31
C ALA A 69 0.23 -4.63 0.82
N THR A 70 0.33 -5.67 -0.03
CA THR A 70 0.16 -5.54 -1.48
C THR A 70 -1.24 -5.06 -1.83
N THR A 71 -2.27 -5.60 -1.17
CA THR A 71 -3.67 -5.19 -1.39
C THR A 71 -3.90 -3.73 -1.00
N LYS A 72 -3.36 -3.30 0.15
CA LYS A 72 -3.42 -1.91 0.60
C LYS A 72 -2.70 -0.97 -0.36
N LEU A 73 -1.53 -1.38 -0.87
CA LEU A 73 -0.77 -0.60 -1.85
C LEU A 73 -1.58 -0.40 -3.14
N THR A 74 -2.12 -1.46 -3.73
CA THR A 74 -2.95 -1.36 -4.94
C THR A 74 -4.18 -0.48 -4.73
N ALA A 75 -4.83 -0.57 -3.56
CA ALA A 75 -5.95 0.30 -3.23
C ALA A 75 -5.54 1.78 -3.14
N ALA A 76 -4.39 2.07 -2.51
CA ALA A 76 -3.85 3.42 -2.40
C ALA A 76 -3.45 3.99 -3.77
N GLU A 77 -2.82 3.20 -4.64
CA GLU A 77 -2.46 3.61 -6.01
C GLU A 77 -3.70 3.95 -6.84
N LYS A 78 -4.78 3.16 -6.71
CA LYS A 78 -6.05 3.45 -7.36
C LYS A 78 -6.64 4.77 -6.85
N GLN A 79 -6.68 4.97 -5.54
CA GLN A 79 -7.19 6.22 -4.95
C GLN A 79 -6.36 7.44 -5.39
N ALA A 80 -5.03 7.31 -5.43
CA ALA A 80 -4.15 8.38 -5.90
C ALA A 80 -4.45 8.75 -7.36
N THR A 81 -4.67 7.75 -8.22
CA THR A 81 -5.04 7.96 -9.62
C THR A 81 -6.40 8.66 -9.76
N GLU A 82 -7.40 8.24 -8.99
CA GLU A 82 -8.73 8.87 -8.97
C GLU A 82 -8.66 10.33 -8.52
N LEU A 83 -7.95 10.60 -7.42
CA LEU A 83 -7.74 11.97 -6.90
C LEU A 83 -6.99 12.85 -7.90
N GLN A 84 -5.99 12.33 -8.59
CA GLN A 84 -5.27 13.05 -9.62
C GLN A 84 -6.19 13.41 -10.80
N GLY A 85 -7.08 12.50 -11.19
CA GLY A 85 -8.12 12.75 -12.19
C GLY A 85 -9.09 13.85 -11.76
N GLN A 86 -9.59 13.79 -10.53
CA GLN A 86 -10.48 14.81 -9.96
C GLN A 86 -9.81 16.18 -9.90
N LEU A 87 -8.55 16.24 -9.46
CA LEU A 87 -7.78 17.49 -9.41
C LEU A 87 -7.63 18.12 -10.80
N SER A 88 -7.34 17.31 -11.82
CA SER A 88 -7.25 17.76 -13.20
C SER A 88 -8.58 18.32 -13.72
N ALA A 89 -9.70 17.66 -13.41
CA ALA A 89 -11.03 18.12 -13.77
C ALA A 89 -11.37 19.48 -13.12
N VAL A 90 -11.17 19.60 -11.81
CA VAL A 90 -11.43 20.85 -11.06
C VAL A 90 -10.52 21.99 -11.54
N THR A 91 -9.26 21.68 -11.84
CA THR A 91 -8.29 22.64 -12.41
C THR A 91 -8.80 23.17 -13.75
N THR A 92 -9.26 22.27 -14.63
CA THR A 92 -9.81 22.63 -15.95
C THR A 92 -11.08 23.48 -15.81
N GLU A 93 -11.98 23.13 -14.90
CA GLU A 93 -13.20 23.91 -14.64
C GLU A 93 -12.87 25.31 -14.11
N ARG A 94 -11.98 25.40 -13.12
CA ARG A 94 -11.49 26.68 -12.59
C ARG A 94 -10.94 27.56 -13.72
N ASP A 95 -10.12 27.01 -14.61
CA ASP A 95 -9.51 27.77 -15.70
C ASP A 95 -10.55 28.27 -16.70
N LYS A 96 -11.58 27.46 -17.00
CA LYS A 96 -12.73 27.89 -17.82
C LYS A 96 -13.49 29.05 -17.16
N TYR A 97 -13.80 28.95 -15.88
CA TYR A 97 -14.48 30.03 -15.14
C TYR A 97 -13.62 31.28 -15.11
N LYS A 98 -12.32 31.15 -14.83
CA LYS A 98 -11.40 32.28 -14.84
C LYS A 98 -11.39 32.98 -16.20
N ALA A 99 -11.25 32.23 -17.29
CA ALA A 99 -11.26 32.79 -18.64
C ALA A 99 -12.58 33.48 -18.98
N TYR A 100 -13.72 32.92 -18.55
CA TYR A 100 -15.04 33.54 -18.71
C TYR A 100 -15.11 34.90 -18.02
N TYR A 101 -14.68 34.99 -16.75
CA TYR A 101 -14.71 36.24 -15.99
C TYR A 101 -13.67 37.25 -16.46
N ASP A 102 -12.46 36.82 -16.81
CA ASP A 102 -11.45 37.68 -17.42
C ASP A 102 -11.97 38.32 -18.71
N LYS A 103 -12.68 37.56 -19.55
CA LYS A 103 -13.32 38.07 -20.77
C LYS A 103 -14.44 39.05 -20.46
N ALA A 104 -15.30 38.75 -19.49
CA ALA A 104 -16.39 39.64 -19.09
C ALA A 104 -15.86 40.98 -18.53
N ALA A 105 -14.80 40.94 -17.73
CA ALA A 105 -14.10 42.13 -17.26
C ALA A 105 -13.52 42.95 -18.42
N GLY A 106 -12.86 42.30 -19.38
CA GLY A 106 -12.34 42.96 -20.58
C GLY A 106 -13.42 43.61 -21.46
N VAL A 107 -14.57 42.94 -21.64
CA VAL A 107 -15.74 43.50 -22.36
C VAL A 107 -16.34 44.68 -21.60
N GLY A 108 -16.40 44.63 -20.27
CA GLY A 108 -16.85 45.76 -19.44
C GLY A 108 -15.94 46.99 -19.53
N THR A 109 -14.67 46.80 -19.90
CA THR A 109 -13.69 47.91 -20.07
C THR A 109 -13.65 48.50 -21.47
N GLN A 110 -14.34 47.93 -22.47
CA GLN A 110 -14.37 48.45 -23.83
C GLN A 110 -15.76 49.03 -24.16
N GLU A 111 -15.84 50.31 -24.52
CA GLU A 111 -17.09 50.88 -25.03
C GLU A 111 -17.55 50.05 -26.25
N PRO A 112 -18.84 49.70 -26.36
CA PRO A 112 -19.36 48.97 -27.52
C PRO A 112 -18.92 49.67 -28.81
N THR A 113 -18.32 48.92 -29.74
CA THR A 113 -18.04 49.45 -31.08
C THR A 113 -19.34 49.99 -31.66
N ALA A 114 -19.32 51.25 -32.08
CA ALA A 114 -20.44 51.91 -32.72
C ALA A 114 -21.06 50.99 -33.79
N ASP A 115 -22.27 50.48 -33.54
CA ASP A 115 -23.11 49.78 -34.51
C ASP A 115 -23.28 50.68 -35.75
N GLU A 116 -23.44 50.12 -36.95
CA GLU A 116 -23.72 50.88 -38.19
C GLU A 116 -24.94 51.82 -38.05
N ASN A 117 -25.83 51.61 -37.08
CA ASN A 117 -26.90 52.55 -36.71
C ASN A 117 -26.47 53.77 -35.87
N SER A 118 -25.22 53.82 -35.41
CA SER A 118 -24.64 54.89 -34.57
C SER A 118 -24.15 56.09 -35.39
N ARG A 119 -24.53 56.19 -36.66
CA ARG A 119 -24.18 57.30 -37.54
C ARG A 119 -24.76 58.62 -37.02
N GLY A 120 -23.95 59.36 -36.25
CA GLY A 120 -24.07 60.80 -36.01
C GLY A 120 -25.34 61.28 -35.30
N ARG A 121 -26.14 60.40 -34.69
CA ARG A 121 -27.28 60.82 -33.87
C ARG A 121 -26.80 61.14 -32.47
N GLU A 122 -27.07 62.36 -32.00
CA GLU A 122 -26.94 62.69 -30.58
C GLU A 122 -27.65 61.60 -29.77
N LEU A 123 -26.93 61.04 -28.79
CA LEU A 123 -27.51 60.12 -27.84
C LEU A 123 -28.71 60.82 -27.20
N THR A 124 -29.85 60.15 -27.14
CA THR A 124 -30.99 60.66 -26.36
C THR A 124 -30.56 60.89 -24.92
N SER A 125 -31.18 61.84 -24.22
CA SER A 125 -30.84 62.18 -22.84
C SER A 125 -30.83 60.97 -21.91
N TYR A 126 -31.72 60.00 -22.15
CA TYR A 126 -31.74 58.71 -21.45
C TYR A 126 -30.46 57.89 -21.68
N ASN A 127 -30.01 57.78 -22.93
CA ASN A 127 -28.81 57.01 -23.28
C ASN A 127 -27.51 57.71 -22.82
N GLN A 128 -27.48 59.05 -22.81
CA GLN A 128 -26.37 59.80 -22.21
C GLN A 128 -26.27 59.54 -20.71
N HIS A 129 -27.39 59.64 -19.99
CA HIS A 129 -27.42 59.41 -18.56
C HIS A 129 -27.04 57.96 -18.20
N ALA A 130 -27.56 56.98 -18.94
CA ALA A 130 -27.18 55.58 -18.75
C ALA A 130 -25.67 55.33 -18.93
N ARG A 131 -25.05 56.01 -19.89
CA ARG A 131 -23.60 55.94 -20.14
C ARG A 131 -22.79 56.63 -19.04
N GLU A 132 -23.26 57.77 -18.54
CA GLU A 132 -22.62 58.47 -17.41
C GLU A 132 -22.67 57.64 -16.12
N VAL A 133 -23.81 57.03 -15.83
CA VAL A 133 -23.97 56.11 -14.68
C VAL A 133 -23.06 54.90 -14.85
N TYR A 134 -22.99 54.32 -16.05
CA TYR A 134 -22.06 53.22 -16.33
C TYR A 134 -20.61 53.60 -16.01
N HIS A 135 -20.15 54.76 -16.49
CA HIS A 135 -18.80 55.28 -16.25
C HIS A 135 -18.54 55.66 -14.78
N GLN A 136 -19.55 56.13 -14.04
CA GLN A 136 -19.44 56.38 -12.60
C GLN A 136 -19.30 55.11 -11.78
N VAL A 137 -19.98 54.04 -12.17
CA VAL A 137 -19.99 52.77 -11.42
C VAL A 137 -18.77 51.91 -11.75
N HIS A 138 -18.27 51.95 -12.98
CA HIS A 138 -17.21 51.03 -13.46
C HIS A 138 -15.83 51.69 -13.59
N GLY A 139 -15.72 53.00 -13.37
CA GLY A 139 -14.47 53.75 -13.56
C GLY A 139 -14.11 53.90 -15.04
N LYS A 140 -13.27 54.89 -15.35
CA LYS A 140 -12.70 55.06 -16.69
C LYS A 140 -11.55 54.08 -16.93
#